data_AF-A0A3A0AHM3-F1
#
_entry.id   AF-A0A3A0AHM3-F1
#
_cell.length_a   1.000
_cell.length_b   1.000
_cell.length_c   1.000
_cell.angle_alpha   90.00
_cell.angle_beta   90.00
_cell.angle_gamma   90.00
#
_symmetry.space_group_name_H-M   'P 1'
#
loop_
_entity.id
_entity.type
_entity.pdbx_description
1 polymer ?
#
loop_
_entity_poly.entity_id
_entity_poly.type
_entity_poly.pdbx_seq_one_letter_code
_entity_poly.pdbx_strand_id
1 'polypeptide(L)'
;MSASKTEKRLFRLHTDGAVDGCPPSVWICVGLCPPCTLSARSAGYPVAISVVTIVQQVRHDYARWYYDLSDGYILYYLPDFGQEYEQRLVAERVFGPIPPGHLVRRRNQDRTDNRAANLYLASRADHALTTFGHQPAETYTCPTCGMTFKAPHHRLERSHSGHLFCSRACKQLADRKVTRPSADELRHLMQEIGNWSALGRRFGVSDNAVRKWARHYGLELSLCGGTRKSESPSA
;
A
#
# COMPACT_ATOMS: atom_id res chain seq x y z
N MET A 1 -13.22 18.94 -10.68
CA MET A 1 -12.09 18.07 -11.07
C MET A 1 -12.68 16.74 -11.49
N SER A 2 -12.97 16.58 -12.78
CA SER A 2 -13.62 15.38 -13.32
C SER A 2 -12.59 14.27 -13.47
N ALA A 3 -12.84 13.12 -12.85
CA ALA A 3 -12.03 11.93 -13.03
C ALA A 3 -12.15 11.47 -14.50
N SER A 4 -11.05 11.65 -15.23
CA SER A 4 -10.86 11.10 -16.58
C SER A 4 -11.00 9.57 -16.50
N LYS A 5 -12.02 9.02 -17.16
CA LYS A 5 -12.16 7.57 -17.35
C LYS A 5 -11.04 7.13 -18.30
N THR A 6 -10.05 6.44 -17.75
CA THR A 6 -9.00 5.80 -18.55
C THR A 6 -9.64 4.75 -19.44
N GLU A 7 -9.65 5.02 -20.74
CA GLU A 7 -10.18 4.11 -21.76
C GLU A 7 -9.22 2.93 -21.92
N LYS A 8 -9.68 1.73 -21.54
CA LYS A 8 -8.90 0.49 -21.64
C LYS A 8 -8.85 0.06 -23.10
N ARG A 9 -7.79 0.42 -23.82
CA ARG A 9 -7.50 -0.17 -25.14
C ARG A 9 -6.85 -1.54 -24.96
N LEU A 10 -7.62 -2.61 -25.20
CA LEU A 10 -7.06 -3.93 -25.46
C LEU A 10 -6.54 -3.93 -26.92
N PHE A 11 -5.23 -4.01 -27.11
CA PHE A 11 -4.67 -4.32 -28.42
C PHE A 11 -4.54 -5.83 -28.57
N ARG A 12 -5.35 -6.42 -29.46
CA ARG A 12 -5.21 -7.82 -29.87
C ARG A 12 -4.27 -7.84 -31.07
N LEU A 13 -3.02 -8.28 -30.87
CA LEU A 13 -2.13 -8.57 -32.00
C LEU A 13 -2.66 -9.81 -32.72
N HIS A 14 -3.05 -9.65 -33.98
CA HIS A 14 -3.42 -10.75 -34.86
C HIS A 14 -2.17 -11.61 -35.13
N THR A 15 -2.16 -12.86 -34.65
CA THR A 15 -1.20 -13.87 -35.10
C THR A 15 -1.84 -14.66 -36.24
N ASP A 16 -1.67 -14.17 -37.46
CA ASP A 16 -1.94 -14.95 -38.66
C ASP A 16 -0.73 -15.86 -38.92
N GLY A 17 -0.95 -17.16 -39.00
CA GLY A 17 0.08 -18.12 -39.40
C GLY A 17 0.04 -19.47 -38.68
N ALA A 18 -1.11 -20.14 -38.70
CA ALA A 18 -1.14 -21.60 -38.53
C ALA A 18 -0.90 -22.23 -39.91
N VAL A 19 0.22 -22.94 -40.08
CA VAL A 19 0.39 -23.88 -41.18
C VAL A 19 0.18 -25.28 -40.64
N ASP A 20 -0.89 -25.88 -41.14
CA ASP A 20 -1.28 -27.28 -40.97
C ASP A 20 -0.21 -28.24 -41.51
N GLY A 21 0.11 -29.28 -40.74
CA GLY A 21 1.03 -30.33 -41.13
C GLY A 21 0.78 -31.62 -40.35
N CYS A 22 0.05 -32.52 -41.00
CA CYS A 22 -0.42 -33.85 -40.56
C CYS A 22 0.69 -34.78 -40.04
N PRO A 23 0.41 -35.72 -39.10
CA PRO A 23 1.37 -36.74 -38.68
C PRO A 23 1.30 -37.98 -39.59
N PRO A 24 2.42 -38.63 -39.94
CA PRO A 24 2.39 -40.02 -40.33
C PRO A 24 2.60 -40.90 -39.11
N SER A 25 1.71 -41.86 -39.01
CA SER A 25 1.81 -43.03 -38.17
C SER A 25 2.96 -43.96 -38.61
N VAL A 26 3.31 -44.84 -37.67
CA VAL A 26 3.80 -46.22 -37.81
C VAL A 26 5.30 -46.55 -37.63
N TRP A 27 5.47 -47.62 -36.84
CA TRP A 27 6.49 -48.68 -36.79
C TRP A 27 7.54 -48.64 -35.68
N ILE A 28 7.30 -49.51 -34.70
CA ILE A 28 8.28 -50.11 -33.79
C ILE A 28 9.20 -51.00 -34.63
N CYS A 29 10.49 -50.67 -34.68
CA CYS A 29 11.55 -51.58 -35.10
C CYS A 29 12.44 -51.90 -33.91
N VAL A 30 12.32 -53.12 -33.40
CA VAL A 30 13.32 -53.77 -32.54
C VAL A 30 14.40 -54.31 -33.47
N GLY A 31 15.61 -53.75 -33.43
CA GLY A 31 16.67 -54.19 -34.32
C GLY A 31 18.01 -53.49 -34.10
N LEU A 32 18.87 -54.19 -33.32
CA LEU A 32 20.33 -54.32 -33.46
C LEU A 32 21.17 -53.08 -33.84
N CYS A 33 22.00 -52.71 -32.86
CA CYS A 33 23.11 -51.76 -32.89
C CYS A 33 24.02 -51.85 -34.14
N PRO A 34 24.29 -50.72 -34.82
CA PRO A 34 25.50 -50.49 -35.61
C PRO A 34 26.50 -49.59 -34.83
N PRO A 35 27.79 -49.59 -35.23
CA PRO A 35 28.88 -49.06 -34.41
C PRO A 35 28.83 -47.53 -34.25
N CYS A 36 29.07 -47.08 -33.02
CA CYS A 36 29.21 -45.68 -32.65
C CYS A 36 30.34 -45.01 -33.42
N THR A 37 30.00 -44.27 -34.47
CA THR A 37 30.84 -43.15 -34.93
C THR A 37 30.72 -42.04 -33.90
N LEU A 38 31.73 -41.91 -33.05
CA LEU A 38 32.02 -40.74 -32.22
C LEU A 38 32.22 -39.53 -33.14
N SER A 39 31.12 -38.96 -33.62
CA SER A 39 31.10 -37.61 -34.16
C SER A 39 31.32 -36.69 -32.97
N ALA A 40 32.49 -36.05 -32.95
CA ALA A 40 32.84 -35.01 -32.01
C ALA A 40 31.78 -33.91 -32.08
N ARG A 41 30.77 -34.01 -31.21
CA ARG A 41 29.91 -32.90 -30.86
C ARG A 41 30.82 -31.89 -30.21
N SER A 42 31.29 -30.94 -31.01
CA SER A 42 31.86 -29.69 -30.56
C SER A 42 31.01 -29.23 -29.39
N ALA A 43 31.63 -29.17 -28.20
CA ALA A 43 31.04 -28.56 -27.02
C ALA A 43 30.77 -27.10 -27.39
N GLY A 44 29.59 -26.86 -27.96
CA GLY A 44 29.13 -25.55 -28.34
C GLY A 44 29.08 -24.74 -27.07
N TYR A 45 30.06 -23.86 -26.88
CA TYR A 45 29.99 -22.83 -25.87
C TYR A 45 28.62 -22.15 -26.03
N PRO A 46 27.81 -22.04 -24.97
CA PRO A 46 26.53 -21.39 -25.06
C PRO A 46 26.76 -20.01 -25.67
N VAL A 47 26.17 -19.78 -26.84
CA VAL A 47 26.19 -18.48 -27.52
C VAL A 47 25.82 -17.46 -26.46
N ALA A 48 26.72 -16.53 -26.17
CA ALA A 48 26.49 -15.48 -25.19
C ALA A 48 25.21 -14.74 -25.60
N ILE A 49 24.09 -15.09 -24.97
CA ILE A 49 22.80 -14.49 -25.25
C ILE A 49 22.95 -13.02 -24.90
N SER A 50 22.97 -12.17 -25.93
CA SER A 50 23.12 -10.73 -25.76
C SER A 50 22.05 -10.21 -24.80
N VAL A 51 22.44 -9.43 -23.80
CA VAL A 51 21.57 -8.90 -22.72
C VAL A 51 20.35 -8.13 -23.25
N VAL A 52 20.41 -7.61 -24.48
CA VAL A 52 19.30 -6.90 -25.16
C VAL A 52 18.17 -7.85 -25.58
N THR A 53 18.43 -9.14 -25.75
CA THR A 53 17.42 -10.10 -26.24
C THR A 53 16.43 -10.55 -25.16
N ILE A 54 16.79 -10.46 -23.88
CA ILE A 54 15.94 -11.02 -22.81
C ILE A 54 14.61 -10.28 -22.68
N VAL A 55 14.62 -8.95 -22.74
CA VAL A 55 13.38 -8.14 -22.68
C VAL A 55 12.49 -8.43 -23.89
N GLN A 56 13.09 -8.50 -25.08
CA GLN A 56 12.36 -8.81 -26.31
C GLN A 56 11.77 -10.22 -26.25
N GLN A 57 12.49 -11.19 -25.68
CA GLN A 57 11.99 -12.54 -25.48
C GLN A 57 10.82 -12.56 -24.48
N VAL A 58 10.90 -11.84 -23.36
CA VAL A 58 9.76 -11.70 -22.42
C VAL A 58 8.56 -11.09 -23.14
N ARG A 59 8.76 -10.00 -23.89
CA ARG A 59 7.70 -9.36 -24.67
C ARG A 59 7.06 -10.32 -25.66
N HIS A 60 7.86 -11.12 -26.35
CA HIS A 60 7.38 -12.11 -27.30
C HIS A 60 6.59 -13.22 -26.62
N ASP A 61 7.13 -13.81 -25.55
CA ASP A 61 6.52 -14.95 -24.85
C ASP A 61 5.19 -14.57 -24.18
N TYR A 62 5.07 -13.33 -23.73
CA TYR A 62 3.87 -12.81 -23.06
C TYR A 62 3.07 -11.80 -23.90
N ALA A 63 3.36 -11.69 -25.21
CA ALA A 63 2.76 -10.70 -26.12
C ALA A 63 1.22 -10.73 -26.15
N ARG A 64 0.63 -11.88 -25.83
CA ARG A 64 -0.80 -12.12 -25.95
C ARG A 64 -1.63 -11.36 -24.92
N TRP A 65 -1.07 -11.04 -23.75
CA TRP A 65 -1.84 -10.48 -22.63
C TRP A 65 -1.00 -9.52 -21.80
N TYR A 66 -0.94 -8.25 -22.22
CA TYR A 66 -0.23 -7.21 -21.48
C TYR A 66 -1.01 -5.89 -21.41
N TYR A 67 -0.65 -5.07 -20.43
CA TYR A 67 -1.17 -3.72 -20.25
C TYR A 67 -0.04 -2.74 -19.97
N ASP A 68 -0.08 -1.61 -20.67
CA ASP A 68 0.71 -0.45 -20.34
C ASP A 68 -0.04 0.36 -19.29
N LEU A 69 0.53 0.45 -18.09
CA LEU A 69 -0.01 1.26 -17.01
C LEU A 69 0.39 2.73 -17.22
N SER A 70 -0.47 3.66 -16.81
CA SER A 70 -0.25 5.10 -16.97
C SER A 70 0.99 5.64 -16.26
N ASP A 71 1.56 4.85 -15.35
CA ASP A 71 2.74 5.17 -14.56
C ASP A 71 4.03 4.58 -15.13
N GLY A 72 3.98 4.00 -16.35
CA GLY A 72 5.13 3.53 -17.13
C GLY A 72 5.51 2.06 -16.91
N TYR A 73 4.71 1.30 -16.16
CA TYR A 73 4.93 -0.13 -15.95
C TYR A 73 4.19 -0.96 -17.01
N ILE A 74 4.83 -2.04 -17.45
CA ILE A 74 4.23 -3.07 -18.30
C ILE A 74 3.87 -4.27 -17.40
N LEU A 75 2.61 -4.67 -17.44
CA LEU A 75 2.07 -5.78 -16.65
C LEU A 75 1.56 -6.88 -17.59
N TYR A 76 1.95 -8.13 -17.34
CA TYR A 76 1.51 -9.30 -18.10
C TYR A 76 0.54 -10.16 -17.28
N TYR A 77 -0.38 -10.83 -17.96
CA TYR A 77 -1.26 -11.84 -17.36
C TYR A 77 -0.73 -13.23 -17.71
N LEU A 78 -0.57 -14.04 -16.67
CA LEU A 78 -0.11 -15.41 -16.78
C LEU A 78 -1.30 -16.36 -17.02
N PRO A 79 -1.08 -17.56 -17.62
CA PRO A 79 -2.15 -18.53 -17.89
C PRO A 79 -2.88 -19.03 -16.64
N ASP A 80 -2.26 -18.95 -15.47
CA ASP A 80 -2.81 -19.32 -14.16
C ASP A 80 -3.61 -18.19 -13.49
N PHE A 81 -3.98 -17.15 -14.26
CA PHE A 81 -4.61 -15.92 -13.79
C PHE A 81 -3.72 -15.06 -12.87
N GLY A 82 -2.42 -15.35 -12.80
CA GLY A 82 -1.43 -14.49 -12.18
C GLY A 82 -1.20 -13.18 -12.96
N GLN A 83 -0.63 -12.19 -12.28
CA GLN A 83 -0.15 -10.96 -12.89
C GLN A 83 1.30 -10.76 -12.50
N GLU A 84 2.15 -10.47 -13.48
CA GLU A 84 3.56 -10.20 -13.23
C GLU A 84 4.07 -9.00 -14.03
N TYR A 85 4.93 -8.20 -13.41
CA TYR A 85 5.53 -7.03 -14.05
C TYR A 85 6.66 -7.46 -15.00
N GLU A 86 6.81 -6.76 -16.14
CA GLU A 86 7.88 -7.02 -17.12
C GLU A 86 9.26 -7.11 -16.46
N GLN A 87 9.60 -6.14 -15.61
CA GLN A 87 10.89 -6.10 -14.91
C GLN A 87 11.15 -7.35 -14.07
N ARG A 88 10.10 -7.96 -13.50
CA ARG A 88 10.23 -9.15 -12.67
C ARG A 88 10.49 -10.38 -13.53
N LEU A 89 9.74 -10.54 -14.62
CA LEU A 89 9.95 -11.62 -15.59
C LEU A 89 11.34 -11.54 -16.22
N VAL A 90 11.82 -10.34 -16.55
CA VAL A 90 13.19 -10.13 -17.05
C VAL A 90 14.21 -10.48 -15.98
N ALA A 91 14.02 -10.01 -14.74
CA ALA A 91 14.93 -10.29 -13.63
C ALA A 91 15.03 -11.79 -13.31
N GLU A 92 13.92 -12.52 -13.31
CA GLU A 92 13.92 -13.98 -13.03
C GLU A 92 14.68 -14.77 -14.10
N ARG A 93 14.68 -14.32 -15.36
CA ARG A 93 15.50 -14.94 -16.43
C ARG A 93 16.99 -14.66 -16.28
N VAL A 94 17.35 -13.50 -15.75
CA VAL A 94 18.75 -13.05 -15.64
C VAL A 94 19.40 -13.55 -14.37
N PHE A 95 18.70 -13.45 -13.24
CA PHE A 95 19.21 -13.74 -11.91
C PHE A 95 18.73 -15.08 -11.34
N GLY A 96 17.78 -15.75 -12.01
CA GLY A 96 17.08 -16.91 -11.48
C GLY A 96 15.93 -16.54 -10.53
N PRO A 97 15.38 -17.53 -9.80
CA PRO A 97 14.30 -17.29 -8.83
C PRO A 97 14.66 -16.18 -7.84
N ILE A 98 13.80 -15.16 -7.72
CA ILE A 98 14.04 -14.03 -6.83
C ILE A 98 13.98 -14.52 -5.37
N PRO A 99 15.05 -14.33 -4.57
CA PRO A 99 15.05 -14.77 -3.18
C PRO A 99 13.94 -14.09 -2.36
N PRO A 100 13.34 -14.78 -1.37
CA PRO A 100 12.36 -14.16 -0.47
C PRO A 100 12.88 -12.87 0.15
N GLY A 101 12.02 -11.85 0.23
CA GLY A 101 12.38 -10.55 0.79
C GLY A 101 13.20 -9.64 -0.12
N HIS A 102 13.51 -10.06 -1.36
CA HIS A 102 14.12 -9.20 -2.37
C HIS A 102 13.07 -8.62 -3.32
N LEU A 103 13.43 -7.51 -3.96
CA LEU A 103 12.62 -6.82 -4.95
C LEU A 103 13.51 -6.34 -6.11
N VAL A 104 12.94 -6.28 -7.31
CA VAL A 104 13.64 -5.83 -8.51
C VAL A 104 13.60 -4.30 -8.57
N ARG A 105 14.76 -3.68 -8.77
CA ARG A 105 14.93 -2.23 -8.92
C ARG A 105 15.59 -1.92 -10.25
N ARG A 106 15.35 -0.70 -10.73
CA ARG A 106 16.03 -0.10 -11.87
C ARG A 106 17.15 0.81 -11.39
N ARG A 107 18.30 0.77 -12.09
CA ARG A 107 19.46 1.63 -11.82
C ARG A 107 19.18 3.06 -12.25
N ASN A 108 18.60 3.23 -13.44
CA ASN A 108 18.03 4.49 -13.87
C ASN A 108 16.61 4.67 -13.28
N GLN A 109 16.14 5.91 -13.23
CA GLN A 109 14.78 6.22 -12.75
C GLN A 109 13.73 6.08 -13.85
N ASP A 110 14.09 5.53 -15.02
CA ASP A 110 13.20 5.32 -16.15
C ASP A 110 12.44 4.00 -16.00
N ARG A 111 11.12 4.09 -15.82
CA ARG A 111 10.26 2.93 -15.58
C ARG A 111 10.05 2.07 -16.82
N THR A 112 10.33 2.60 -18.00
CA THR A 112 10.17 1.90 -19.28
C THR A 112 11.41 1.11 -19.67
N ASP A 113 12.56 1.39 -19.06
CA ASP A 113 13.81 0.68 -19.32
C ASP A 113 13.94 -0.57 -18.45
N ASN A 114 13.35 -1.67 -18.90
CA ASN A 114 13.44 -2.97 -18.24
C ASN A 114 14.60 -3.83 -18.76
N ARG A 115 15.61 -3.25 -19.44
CA ARG A 115 16.80 -3.99 -19.88
C ARG A 115 17.50 -4.62 -18.68
N ALA A 116 17.93 -5.88 -18.83
CA ALA A 116 18.56 -6.64 -17.75
C ALA A 116 19.75 -5.93 -17.10
N ALA A 117 20.59 -5.22 -17.88
CA ALA A 117 21.70 -4.41 -17.36
C ALA A 117 21.26 -3.25 -16.45
N ASN A 118 20.03 -2.76 -16.63
CA ASN A 118 19.43 -1.71 -15.80
C ASN A 118 18.75 -2.28 -14.55
N LEU A 119 18.57 -3.59 -14.43
CA LEU A 119 17.93 -4.22 -13.29
C LEU A 119 18.95 -4.68 -12.24
N TYR A 120 18.55 -4.65 -10.98
CA TYR A 120 19.26 -5.27 -9.86
C TYR A 120 18.28 -5.74 -8.79
N LEU A 121 18.69 -6.73 -7.99
CA LEU A 121 17.94 -7.16 -6.82
C LEU A 121 18.37 -6.33 -5.61
N ALA A 122 17.40 -5.78 -4.88
CA ALA A 122 17.61 -5.12 -3.61
C ALA A 122 16.86 -5.89 -2.53
N SER A 123 17.44 -6.03 -1.33
CA SER A 123 16.66 -6.51 -0.19
C SER A 123 15.60 -5.47 0.18
N ARG A 124 14.48 -5.89 0.76
CA ARG A 124 13.48 -4.95 1.31
C ARG A 124 14.09 -3.98 2.34
N ALA A 125 15.07 -4.44 3.12
CA ALA A 125 15.78 -3.62 4.09
C ALA A 125 16.60 -2.52 3.40
N ASP A 126 17.38 -2.87 2.36
CA ASP A 126 18.18 -1.91 1.58
C ASP A 126 17.28 -0.95 0.80
N HIS A 127 16.17 -1.44 0.27
CA HIS A 127 15.19 -0.60 -0.40
C HIS A 127 14.58 0.41 0.56
N ALA A 128 14.22 -0.01 1.78
CA ALA A 128 13.72 0.89 2.80
C ALA A 128 14.79 1.91 3.21
N LEU A 129 16.03 1.46 3.40
CA LEU A 129 17.18 2.31 3.71
C LEU A 129 17.42 3.39 2.65
N THR A 130 17.41 2.99 1.38
CA THR A 130 17.67 3.90 0.25
C THR A 130 16.50 4.83 -0.07
N THR A 131 15.26 4.36 0.09
CA THR A 131 14.05 5.14 -0.27
C THR A 131 13.66 6.12 0.81
N PHE A 132 13.71 5.69 2.08
CA PHE A 132 13.28 6.54 3.19
C PHE A 132 14.45 7.32 3.82
N GLY A 133 15.69 6.91 3.53
CA GLY A 133 16.87 7.44 4.18
C GLY A 133 16.90 7.13 5.69
N HIS A 134 18.07 7.21 6.29
CA HIS A 134 18.16 7.49 7.72
C HIS A 134 18.23 9.00 7.88
N GLN A 135 17.12 9.71 7.64
CA GLN A 135 17.09 11.09 8.11
C GLN A 135 17.22 11.05 9.64
N PRO A 136 18.22 11.72 10.22
CA PRO A 136 18.38 11.75 11.66
C PRO A 136 17.08 12.28 12.27
N ALA A 137 16.65 11.67 13.37
CA ALA A 137 15.44 12.12 14.04
C ALA A 137 15.63 13.57 14.50
N GLU A 138 14.92 14.49 13.84
CA GLU A 138 14.87 15.90 14.23
C GLU A 138 14.22 16.02 15.60
N THR A 139 14.58 17.09 16.32
CA THR A 139 14.02 17.39 17.64
C THR A 139 12.89 18.40 17.48
N TYR A 140 11.72 18.09 18.05
CA TYR A 140 10.52 18.93 18.00
C TYR A 140 10.04 19.28 19.40
N THR A 141 9.30 20.38 19.53
CA THR A 141 8.66 20.80 20.78
C THR A 141 7.15 20.68 20.64
N CYS A 142 6.50 19.91 21.54
CA CYS A 142 5.06 19.74 21.50
C CYS A 142 4.35 21.01 22.03
N PRO A 143 3.42 21.63 21.27
CA PRO A 143 2.75 22.86 21.71
C PRO A 143 1.74 22.62 22.84
N THR A 144 1.33 21.38 23.09
CA THR A 144 0.36 21.04 24.15
C THR A 144 1.01 20.93 25.52
N CYS A 145 2.15 20.24 25.62
CA CYS A 145 2.79 19.93 26.90
C CYS A 145 4.18 20.55 27.05
N GLY A 146 4.74 21.19 26.01
CA GLY A 146 6.07 21.79 26.02
C GLY A 146 7.24 20.79 25.94
N MET A 147 6.97 19.48 26.00
CA MET A 147 8.02 18.45 25.96
C MET A 147 8.75 18.44 24.61
N THR A 148 10.08 18.35 24.64
CA THR A 148 10.90 18.11 23.46
C THR A 148 11.02 16.62 23.17
N PHE A 149 10.96 16.23 21.91
CA PHE A 149 11.00 14.82 21.51
C PHE A 149 11.67 14.63 20.14
N LYS A 150 12.29 13.47 19.93
CA LYS A 150 12.95 13.09 18.67
C LYS A 150 12.13 12.03 17.95
N ALA A 151 11.78 12.27 16.69
CA ALA A 151 11.12 11.26 15.86
C ALA A 151 11.33 11.56 14.37
N PRO A 152 11.30 10.56 13.49
CA PRO A 152 11.31 10.80 12.06
C PRO A 152 10.01 11.47 11.62
N HIS A 153 10.10 12.44 10.69
CA HIS A 153 9.00 13.31 10.24
C HIS A 153 7.72 12.56 9.81
N HIS A 154 7.85 11.34 9.26
CA HIS A 154 6.72 10.51 8.81
C HIS A 154 5.97 9.78 9.93
N ARG A 155 6.53 9.69 11.15
CA ARG A 155 5.88 9.08 12.32
C ARG A 155 5.15 10.09 13.20
N LEU A 156 5.25 11.38 12.86
CA LEU A 156 4.71 12.45 13.68
C LEU A 156 3.22 12.65 13.42
N GLU A 157 2.46 12.75 14.52
CA GLU A 157 1.08 13.16 14.50
C GLU A 157 0.98 14.65 14.15
N ARG A 158 0.24 14.97 13.09
CA ARG A 158 -0.02 16.36 12.66
C ARG A 158 -1.44 16.79 12.97
N SER A 159 -1.61 18.03 13.41
CA SER A 159 -2.90 18.73 13.33
C SER A 159 -3.17 19.18 11.89
N HIS A 160 -4.38 19.66 11.64
CA HIS A 160 -4.73 20.31 10.38
C HIS A 160 -3.90 21.58 10.11
N SER A 161 -3.43 22.25 11.17
CA SER A 161 -2.54 23.43 11.09
C SER A 161 -1.04 23.08 10.94
N GLY A 162 -0.69 21.80 10.88
CA GLY A 162 0.69 21.35 10.70
C GLY A 162 1.52 21.28 11.98
N HIS A 163 0.95 21.51 13.16
CA HIS A 163 1.68 21.34 14.43
C HIS A 163 1.97 19.86 14.71
N LEU A 164 3.10 19.62 15.35
CA LEU A 164 3.62 18.29 15.67
C LEU A 164 3.44 18.01 17.16
N PHE A 165 2.96 16.81 17.49
CA PHE A 165 2.67 16.43 18.87
C PHE A 165 3.50 15.22 19.31
N CYS A 166 3.92 15.22 20.58
CA CYS A 166 4.71 14.11 21.14
C CYS A 166 3.89 12.82 21.28
N SER A 167 2.55 12.93 21.28
CA SER A 167 1.64 11.79 21.43
C SER A 167 0.28 12.08 20.81
N ARG A 168 -0.46 11.01 20.51
CA ARG A 168 -1.86 11.09 20.10
C ARG A 168 -2.74 11.80 21.14
N ALA A 169 -2.44 11.65 22.43
CA ALA A 169 -3.16 12.33 23.51
C ALA A 169 -2.96 13.85 23.44
N CYS A 170 -1.74 14.33 23.22
CA CYS A 170 -1.47 15.77 23.05
C CYS A 170 -2.15 16.34 21.81
N LYS A 171 -2.13 15.62 20.69
CA LYS A 171 -2.90 16.02 19.49
C LYS A 171 -4.38 16.13 19.79
N GLN A 172 -4.98 15.10 20.41
CA GLN A 172 -6.40 15.12 20.77
C GLN A 172 -6.77 16.23 21.76
N LEU A 173 -5.83 16.66 22.61
CA LEU A 173 -6.00 17.80 23.50
C LEU A 173 -5.97 19.12 22.72
N ALA A 174 -5.02 19.29 21.80
CA ALA A 174 -4.92 20.48 20.96
C ALA A 174 -6.05 20.63 19.94
N ASP A 175 -6.60 19.50 19.45
CA ASP A 175 -7.76 19.50 18.54
C ASP A 175 -9.08 19.86 19.25
N ARG A 176 -9.08 20.04 20.58
CA ARG A 176 -10.28 20.45 21.33
C ARG A 176 -10.61 21.90 21.02
N LYS A 177 -11.79 22.13 20.46
CA LYS A 177 -12.32 23.48 20.20
C LYS A 177 -12.74 24.24 21.45
N VAL A 178 -12.99 23.53 22.54
CA VAL A 178 -13.59 24.07 23.76
C VAL A 178 -12.85 23.50 24.97
N THR A 179 -12.54 24.36 25.93
CA THR A 179 -12.03 23.95 27.24
C THR A 179 -13.09 23.13 27.95
N ARG A 180 -12.78 21.86 28.20
CA ARG A 180 -13.73 20.93 28.84
C ARG A 180 -13.83 21.28 30.35
N PRO A 181 -15.04 21.43 30.91
CA PRO A 181 -15.23 21.70 32.33
C PRO A 181 -14.70 20.54 33.19
N SER A 182 -14.41 20.82 34.46
CA SER A 182 -14.04 19.75 35.40
C SER A 182 -15.21 18.78 35.62
N ALA A 183 -14.95 17.59 36.17
CA ALA A 183 -16.01 16.60 36.43
C ALA A 183 -17.07 17.14 37.41
N ASP A 184 -16.63 17.84 38.46
CA ASP A 184 -17.52 18.43 39.48
C ASP A 184 -18.29 19.63 38.94
N GLU A 185 -17.64 20.49 38.16
CA GLU A 185 -18.30 21.61 37.48
C GLU A 185 -19.37 21.11 36.51
N LEU A 186 -19.06 20.10 35.69
CA LEU A 186 -20.03 19.51 34.77
C LEU A 186 -21.20 18.88 35.53
N ARG A 187 -20.93 18.20 36.66
CA ARG A 187 -21.98 17.61 37.51
C ARG A 187 -22.91 18.69 38.08
N HIS A 188 -22.37 19.78 38.60
CA HIS A 188 -23.17 20.91 39.11
C HIS A 188 -24.06 21.48 38.01
N LEU A 189 -23.48 21.77 36.84
CA LEU A 189 -24.22 22.30 35.69
C LEU A 189 -25.30 21.33 35.19
N MET A 190 -25.04 20.02 35.27
CA MET A 190 -26.04 19.00 34.94
C MET A 190 -27.24 19.02 35.89
N GLN A 191 -27.02 19.22 37.19
CA GLN A 191 -28.09 19.34 38.19
C GLN A 191 -28.86 20.66 38.08
N GLU A 192 -28.14 21.76 37.84
CA GLU A 192 -28.70 23.10 37.72
C GLU A 192 -29.57 23.26 36.47
N ILE A 193 -29.04 22.88 35.29
CA ILE A 193 -29.72 23.10 34.01
C ILE A 193 -30.69 21.95 33.69
N GLY A 194 -30.34 20.70 34.05
CA GLY A 194 -31.19 19.53 33.83
C GLY A 194 -31.51 19.21 32.36
N ASN A 195 -30.82 19.82 31.40
CA ASN A 195 -31.11 19.71 29.96
C ASN A 195 -29.82 19.65 29.13
N TRP A 196 -29.62 18.53 28.43
CA TRP A 196 -28.45 18.28 27.57
C TRP A 196 -28.27 19.30 26.45
N SER A 197 -29.35 19.70 25.78
CA SER A 197 -29.30 20.65 24.66
C SER A 197 -28.91 22.05 25.14
N ALA A 198 -29.35 22.44 26.34
CA ALA A 198 -28.96 23.71 26.94
C ALA A 198 -27.47 23.72 27.35
N LEU A 199 -26.95 22.62 27.92
CA LEU A 199 -25.52 22.46 28.18
C LEU A 199 -24.68 22.53 26.90
N GLY A 200 -25.12 21.85 25.84
CA GLY A 200 -24.45 21.91 24.54
C GLY A 200 -24.33 23.35 24.03
N ARG A 201 -25.43 24.11 24.05
CA ARG A 201 -25.42 25.54 23.69
C ARG A 201 -24.49 26.37 24.58
N ARG A 202 -24.49 26.15 25.90
CA ARG A 202 -23.62 26.87 26.85
C ARG A 202 -22.13 26.70 26.54
N PHE A 203 -21.72 25.50 26.16
CA PHE A 203 -20.32 25.19 25.83
C PHE A 203 -19.99 25.34 24.33
N GLY A 204 -20.95 25.71 23.47
CA GLY A 204 -20.74 25.75 22.02
C GLY A 204 -20.45 24.38 21.40
N VAL A 205 -21.02 23.30 21.94
CA VAL A 205 -20.85 21.91 21.46
C VAL A 205 -22.21 21.22 21.28
N SER A 206 -22.24 20.06 20.62
CA SER A 206 -23.47 19.25 20.56
C SER A 206 -23.77 18.60 21.91
N ASP A 207 -25.05 18.32 22.17
CA ASP A 207 -25.52 17.58 23.35
C ASP A 207 -24.79 16.23 23.50
N ASN A 208 -24.54 15.54 22.38
CA ASN A 208 -23.78 14.31 22.31
C ASN A 208 -22.32 14.45 22.78
N ALA A 209 -21.68 15.61 22.55
CA ALA A 209 -20.35 15.87 23.07
C ALA A 209 -20.37 15.94 24.60
N VAL A 210 -21.35 16.65 25.19
CA VAL A 210 -21.54 16.75 26.64
C VAL A 210 -21.83 15.38 27.26
N ARG A 211 -22.68 14.55 26.62
CA ARG A 211 -22.93 13.17 27.08
C ARG A 211 -21.67 12.31 27.07
N LYS A 212 -20.81 12.44 26.05
CA LYS A 212 -19.52 11.74 26.00
C LYS A 212 -18.60 12.21 27.12
N TRP A 213 -18.64 13.51 27.47
CA TRP A 213 -17.90 14.02 28.61
C TRP A 213 -18.39 13.40 29.92
N ALA A 214 -19.70 13.40 30.15
CA ALA A 214 -20.30 12.79 31.33
C ALA A 214 -19.91 11.31 31.49
N ARG A 215 -19.99 10.51 30.41
CA ARG A 215 -19.55 9.09 30.42
C ARG A 215 -18.07 8.94 30.76
N HIS A 216 -17.21 9.76 30.17
CA HIS A 216 -15.78 9.71 30.45
C HIS A 216 -15.45 10.09 31.91
N TYR A 217 -16.27 10.90 32.55
CA TYR A 217 -16.15 11.24 33.97
C TYR A 217 -16.89 10.29 34.92
N GLY A 218 -17.57 9.28 34.41
CA GLY A 218 -18.41 8.39 35.23
C GLY A 218 -19.61 9.09 35.87
N LEU A 219 -20.11 10.18 35.26
CA LEU A 219 -21.30 10.89 35.74
C LEU A 219 -22.59 10.19 35.26
N GLU A 220 -23.59 10.19 36.13
CA GLU A 220 -24.90 9.59 35.82
C GLU A 220 -25.66 10.42 34.78
N LEU A 221 -26.11 9.77 33.70
CA LEU A 221 -26.79 10.46 32.59
C LEU A 221 -28.24 10.85 32.91
N SER A 222 -28.82 10.30 33.98
CA SER A 222 -30.18 10.58 34.44
C SER A 222 -30.37 12.01 34.95
N LEU A 223 -29.29 12.66 35.41
CA LEU A 223 -29.29 14.02 35.97
C LEU A 223 -29.82 15.09 34.99
N CYS A 224 -29.76 14.84 33.68
CA CYS A 224 -30.23 15.76 32.63
C CYS A 224 -31.43 15.21 31.83
N GLY A 225 -32.22 14.35 32.47
CA GLY A 225 -33.28 13.56 31.85
C GLY A 225 -34.68 14.19 31.82
N GLY A 226 -34.84 15.51 31.98
CA GLY A 226 -36.04 16.29 31.62
C GLY A 226 -37.43 15.88 32.15
N THR A 227 -37.56 14.77 32.86
CA THR A 227 -38.81 14.29 33.44
C THR A 227 -38.65 14.35 34.94
N ARG A 228 -38.81 15.56 35.50
CA ARG A 228 -39.28 15.63 36.88
C ARG A 228 -40.68 15.05 36.82
N LYS A 229 -40.83 13.77 37.19
CA LYS A 229 -42.15 13.32 37.67
C LYS A 229 -42.47 14.28 38.80
N SER A 230 -43.42 15.18 38.58
CA SER A 230 -44.01 15.93 39.68
C SER A 230 -44.56 14.86 40.61
N GLU A 231 -43.83 14.57 41.70
CA GLU A 231 -44.39 13.80 42.79
C GLU A 231 -45.55 14.62 43.32
N SER A 232 -46.76 14.23 42.92
CA SER A 232 -47.98 14.77 43.47
C SER A 232 -47.90 14.53 44.98
N PRO A 233 -48.01 15.57 45.83
CA PRO A 233 -48.03 15.37 47.27
C PRO A 233 -49.16 14.39 47.59
N SER A 234 -48.81 13.28 48.23
CA SER A 234 -49.79 12.30 48.71
C SER A 234 -50.60 12.98 49.80
N ALA A 235 -51.88 13.22 49.51
CA ALA A 235 -52.85 13.83 50.42
C ALA A 235 -53.17 12.89 51.59
#